data_AF-A0A6T8KAY6-F1
#
_entry.id   AF-A0A6T8KAY6-F1
#
_cell.length_a   1.000
_cell.length_b   1.000
_cell.length_c   1.000
_cell.angle_alpha   90.00
_cell.angle_beta   90.00
_cell.angle_gamma   90.00
#
_symmetry.space_group_name_H-M   'P 1'
#
loop_
_entity.id
_entity.type
_entity.pdbx_description
1 polymer ?
#
loop_
_entity_poly.entity_id
_entity_poly.type
_entity_poly.pdbx_seq_one_letter_code
_entity_poly.pdbx_strand_id
1 'polypeptide(L)'
;DVSAMALQHYRGSLLGDTLNQAMQELREQGKLQDEAMESINASFDSVTSDALASAGVLLKGENSALADWYGRTNIKIFGHLNMFRGVDNVWTLLITDAKLKVYPGSEQDISLDALKIIAMQKQ
;
A
#
# COMPACT_ATOMS: atom_id res chain seq x y z
N ASP A 1 -7.81 10.45 -13.71
CA ASP A 1 -6.40 10.02 -13.90
C ASP A 1 -5.58 9.87 -12.63
N VAL A 2 -5.77 10.68 -11.59
CA VAL A 2 -5.02 10.52 -10.32
C VAL A 2 -5.41 9.24 -9.55
N SER A 3 -6.64 8.72 -9.72
CA SER A 3 -7.05 7.45 -9.09
C SER A 3 -6.31 6.23 -9.67
N ALA A 4 -5.87 6.28 -10.93
CA ALA A 4 -5.07 5.20 -11.54
C ALA A 4 -3.65 5.17 -10.95
N MET A 5 -3.03 6.35 -10.75
CA MET A 5 -1.75 6.47 -10.06
C MET A 5 -1.82 5.99 -8.60
N ALA A 6 -2.94 6.23 -7.92
CA ALA A 6 -3.13 5.78 -6.54
C ALA A 6 -3.17 4.24 -6.38
N LEU A 7 -3.47 3.50 -7.44
CA LEU A 7 -3.47 2.03 -7.41
C LEU A 7 -2.12 1.44 -7.79
N GLN A 8 -1.39 2.11 -8.67
CA GLN A 8 -0.07 1.66 -9.15
C GLN A 8 1.01 1.64 -8.06
N HIS A 9 0.86 2.42 -6.99
CA HIS A 9 1.85 2.41 -5.89
C HIS A 9 2.04 1.03 -5.26
N TYR A 10 0.98 0.21 -5.19
CA TYR A 10 1.07 -1.13 -4.62
C TYR A 10 1.92 -2.08 -5.46
N ARG A 11 2.28 -1.71 -6.69
CA ARG A 11 3.24 -2.48 -7.50
C ARG A 11 4.65 -2.50 -6.91
N GLY A 12 5.02 -1.49 -6.11
CA GLY A 12 6.28 -1.46 -5.35
C GLY A 12 6.21 -2.17 -3.98
N SER A 13 5.12 -2.90 -3.72
CA SER A 13 5.07 -3.83 -2.58
C SER A 13 5.81 -5.12 -2.93
N LEU A 14 6.19 -5.91 -1.92
CA LEU A 14 6.81 -7.22 -2.15
C LEU A 14 5.98 -8.11 -3.10
N LEU A 15 4.65 -8.07 -2.97
CA LEU A 15 3.74 -8.83 -3.84
C LEU A 15 3.82 -8.33 -5.29
N GLY A 16 3.80 -7.01 -5.48
CA GLY A 16 3.91 -6.39 -6.80
C GLY A 16 5.28 -6.63 -7.45
N ASP A 17 6.36 -6.53 -6.68
CA ASP A 17 7.73 -6.82 -7.14
C ASP A 17 7.87 -8.28 -7.56
N THR A 18 7.33 -9.21 -6.78
CA THR A 18 7.37 -10.65 -7.09
C THR A 18 6.57 -10.95 -8.36
N LEU A 19 5.40 -10.33 -8.54
CA LEU A 19 4.61 -10.45 -9.76
C LEU A 19 5.37 -9.91 -10.97
N ASN A 20 6.00 -8.74 -10.84
CA ASN A 20 6.80 -8.14 -11.92
C ASN A 20 8.00 -9.00 -12.30
N GLN A 21 8.70 -9.60 -11.33
CA GLN A 21 9.80 -10.53 -11.57
C GLN A 21 9.30 -11.77 -12.34
N ALA A 22 8.21 -12.39 -11.91
CA ALA A 22 7.64 -13.55 -12.59
C ALA A 22 7.19 -13.23 -14.03
N MET A 23 6.58 -12.06 -14.25
CA MET A 23 6.20 -11.63 -15.60
C MET A 23 7.43 -11.36 -16.48
N GLN A 24 8.50 -10.78 -15.94
CA GLN A 24 9.75 -10.58 -16.67
C GLN A 24 10.39 -11.91 -17.07
N GLU A 25 10.42 -12.90 -16.18
CA GLU A 25 10.92 -14.24 -16.51
C GLU A 25 10.10 -14.90 -17.64
N LEU A 26 8.77 -14.75 -17.63
CA LEU A 26 7.90 -15.27 -18.70
C LEU A 26 8.10 -14.53 -20.02
N ARG A 27 8.36 -13.23 -19.98
CA ARG A 27 8.69 -12.40 -21.14
C ARG A 27 10.01 -12.85 -21.76
N GLU A 28 11.03 -13.06 -20.95
CA GLU A 28 12.36 -13.55 -21.39
C GLU A 28 12.27 -14.94 -22.04
N GLN A 29 11.33 -15.78 -21.57
CA GLN A 29 11.03 -17.07 -22.19
C GLN A 29 10.18 -16.97 -23.47
N GLY A 30 9.78 -15.76 -23.90
CA GLY A 30 8.91 -15.53 -25.04
C GLY A 30 7.46 -16.00 -24.83
N LYS A 31 7.05 -16.27 -23.59
CA LYS A 31 5.71 -16.77 -23.23
C LYS A 31 4.73 -15.64 -22.91
N LEU A 32 5.22 -14.41 -22.78
CA LEU A 32 4.44 -13.24 -22.43
C LEU A 32 4.88 -12.04 -23.27
N GLN A 33 3.92 -11.29 -23.80
CA GLN A 33 4.15 -10.05 -24.54
C GLN A 33 3.94 -8.83 -23.62
N ASP A 34 4.49 -7.69 -24.03
CA ASP A 34 4.47 -6.45 -23.24
C ASP A 34 3.03 -5.96 -22.99
N GLU A 35 2.16 -6.09 -24.00
CA GLU A 35 0.74 -5.71 -23.90
C GLU A 35 0.01 -6.57 -22.86
N ALA A 36 0.36 -7.84 -22.74
CA ALA A 36 -0.21 -8.73 -21.74
C ALA A 36 0.27 -8.38 -20.32
N MET A 37 1.54 -7.98 -20.16
CA MET A 37 2.07 -7.52 -18.88
C MET A 37 1.36 -6.26 -18.39
N GLU A 38 1.06 -5.32 -19.28
CA GLU A 38 0.30 -4.11 -18.94
C GLU A 38 -1.12 -4.44 -18.47
N SER A 39 -1.80 -5.37 -19.16
CA SER A 39 -3.14 -5.84 -18.78
C SER A 39 -3.17 -6.55 -17.43
N ILE A 40 -2.18 -7.40 -17.14
CA ILE A 40 -2.03 -8.05 -15.83
C ILE A 40 -1.79 -7.00 -14.75
N ASN A 41 -0.93 -6.03 -15.01
CA ASN A 41 -0.63 -4.94 -14.10
C ASN A 41 -1.87 -4.06 -13.80
N ALA A 42 -2.69 -3.75 -14.80
CA ALA A 42 -3.96 -3.05 -14.60
C ALA A 42 -4.95 -3.88 -13.77
N SER A 43 -4.97 -5.20 -13.97
CA SER A 43 -5.79 -6.12 -13.19
C SER A 43 -5.31 -6.21 -11.73
N PHE A 44 -3.99 -6.24 -11.52
CA PHE A 44 -3.38 -6.23 -10.19
C PHE A 44 -3.74 -4.97 -9.40
N ASP A 45 -3.67 -3.81 -10.04
CA ASP A 45 -4.05 -2.53 -9.44
C ASP A 45 -5.51 -2.53 -8.95
N SER A 46 -6.42 -3.03 -9.78
CA SER A 46 -7.85 -3.14 -9.44
C SER A 46 -8.08 -4.14 -8.30
N VAL A 47 -7.55 -5.35 -8.42
CA VAL A 47 -7.76 -6.42 -7.44
C VAL A 47 -7.18 -6.05 -6.08
N THR A 48 -6.01 -5.41 -6.06
CA THR A 48 -5.37 -4.96 -4.81
C THR A 48 -6.22 -3.88 -4.13
N SER A 49 -6.73 -2.92 -4.90
CA SER A 49 -7.68 -1.92 -4.39
C SER A 49 -8.90 -2.56 -3.74
N ASP A 50 -9.56 -3.46 -4.48
CA ASP A 50 -10.78 -4.09 -4.05
C ASP A 50 -10.57 -4.98 -2.83
N ALA A 51 -9.45 -5.70 -2.77
CA ALA A 51 -9.07 -6.52 -1.63
C ALA A 51 -8.82 -5.68 -0.38
N LEU A 52 -8.05 -4.59 -0.48
CA LEU A 52 -7.78 -3.69 0.64
C LEU A 52 -9.04 -2.97 1.12
N ALA A 53 -9.94 -2.61 0.20
CA ALA A 53 -11.21 -2.00 0.55
C ALA A 53 -12.19 -3.00 1.19
N SER A 54 -12.20 -4.25 0.71
CA SER A 54 -13.04 -5.32 1.28
C SER A 54 -12.53 -5.80 2.63
N ALA A 55 -11.22 -5.80 2.84
CA ALA A 55 -10.59 -6.04 4.14
C ALA A 55 -10.80 -4.87 5.14
N GLY A 56 -11.45 -3.79 4.71
CA GLY A 56 -11.70 -2.62 5.55
C GLY A 56 -10.48 -1.73 5.79
N VAL A 57 -9.37 -1.95 5.08
CA VAL A 57 -8.17 -1.10 5.16
C VAL A 57 -8.41 0.24 4.45
N LEU A 58 -9.13 0.23 3.32
CA LEU A 58 -9.55 1.45 2.62
C LEU A 58 -10.98 1.82 3.01
N LEU A 59 -11.21 3.10 3.33
CA LEU A 59 -12.56 3.64 3.52
C LEU A 59 -13.26 3.74 2.16
N LYS A 60 -14.43 3.10 1.98
CA LYS A 60 -15.29 3.32 0.80
C LYS A 60 -16.22 4.51 1.10
N GLY A 61 -16.02 5.64 0.42
CA GLY A 61 -16.86 6.86 0.51
C GLY A 61 -16.48 7.91 1.58
N GLU A 62 -17.03 9.12 1.44
CA GLU A 62 -16.89 10.27 2.36
C GLU A 62 -17.70 10.10 3.67
N ASN A 63 -18.66 9.17 3.70
CA ASN A 63 -19.60 8.94 4.80
C ASN A 63 -19.37 7.63 5.58
N SER A 64 -18.21 6.97 5.43
CA SER A 64 -17.84 5.86 6.32
C SER A 64 -17.46 6.47 7.68
N ALA A 65 -18.48 6.68 8.50
CA ALA A 65 -18.37 7.29 9.81
C ALA A 65 -17.40 6.50 10.70
N LEU A 66 -16.83 7.21 11.68
CA LEU A 66 -16.11 6.72 12.87
C LEU A 66 -16.86 5.63 13.69
N ALA A 67 -17.92 5.00 13.17
CA ALA A 67 -18.61 3.87 13.78
C ALA A 67 -18.15 2.50 13.22
N ASP A 68 -17.58 2.45 12.02
CA ASP A 68 -17.22 1.19 11.32
C ASP A 68 -15.81 0.64 11.64
N TRP A 69 -15.07 1.26 12.57
CA TRP A 69 -13.70 0.86 12.91
C TRP A 69 -13.61 -0.31 13.89
N TYR A 70 -14.70 -0.62 14.61
CA TYR A 70 -14.73 -1.70 15.59
C TYR A 70 -14.46 -3.04 14.88
N GLY A 71 -13.34 -3.69 15.22
CA GLY A 71 -12.93 -4.99 14.67
C GLY A 71 -11.98 -4.95 13.47
N ARG A 72 -11.56 -3.77 13.00
CA ARG A 72 -10.54 -3.65 11.94
C ARG A 72 -9.13 -3.57 12.51
N THR A 73 -8.16 -4.11 11.77
CA THR A 73 -6.73 -3.94 12.08
C THR A 73 -6.33 -2.47 11.95
N ASN A 74 -5.83 -1.89 13.03
CA ASN A 74 -5.38 -0.53 13.20
C ASN A 74 -3.92 -0.55 13.65
N ILE A 75 -3.09 0.29 13.03
CA ILE A 75 -1.68 0.39 13.34
C ILE A 75 -1.42 1.79 13.92
N LYS A 76 -0.97 1.84 15.17
CA LYS A 76 -0.42 3.06 15.77
C LYS A 76 1.08 3.08 15.59
N ILE A 77 1.61 4.21 15.11
CA ILE A 77 3.03 4.40 14.83
C ILE A 77 3.56 5.47 15.78
N PHE A 78 4.60 5.14 16.54
CA PHE A 78 5.35 6.04 17.41
C PHE A 78 6.79 6.13 16.89
N GLY A 79 7.48 7.25 17.12
CA GLY A 79 8.88 7.44 16.73
C GLY A 79 9.21 8.91 16.51
N HIS A 80 10.37 9.17 15.90
CA HIS A 80 10.84 10.51 15.58
C HIS A 80 10.71 10.80 14.08
N LEU A 81 10.02 11.86 13.71
CA LEU A 81 9.95 12.28 12.31
C LEU A 81 11.31 12.85 11.88
N ASN A 82 12.03 12.13 11.02
CA ASN A 82 13.34 12.53 10.50
C ASN A 82 13.20 13.45 9.28
N MET A 83 12.37 13.05 8.31
CA MET A 83 12.07 13.88 7.14
C MET A 83 10.64 13.67 6.63
N PHE A 84 10.11 14.70 5.96
CA PHE A 84 8.84 14.62 5.25
C PHE A 84 8.91 15.37 3.93
N ARG A 85 8.12 14.92 2.95
CA ARG A 85 7.94 15.58 1.65
C ARG A 85 6.53 15.34 1.14
N GLY A 86 5.85 16.40 0.70
CA GLY A 86 4.57 16.34 0.01
C GLY A 86 4.72 16.91 -1.40
N VAL A 87 4.52 16.10 -2.45
CA VAL A 87 4.53 16.52 -3.86
C VAL A 87 3.49 15.70 -4.61
N ASP A 88 2.74 16.31 -5.53
CA ASP A 88 1.73 15.65 -6.38
C ASP A 88 0.72 14.78 -5.62
N ASN A 89 0.22 15.30 -4.49
CA ASN A 89 -0.71 14.58 -3.59
C ASN A 89 -0.15 13.29 -2.97
N VAL A 90 1.18 13.11 -3.01
CA VAL A 90 1.90 12.01 -2.35
C VAL A 90 2.72 12.57 -1.21
N TRP A 91 2.46 12.05 -0.01
CA TRP A 91 3.27 12.28 1.19
C TRP A 91 4.26 11.15 1.38
N THR A 92 5.53 11.50 1.54
CA THR A 92 6.59 10.60 1.98
C THR A 92 7.09 11.05 3.35
N LEU A 93 7.11 10.15 4.32
CA LEU A 93 7.64 10.38 5.66
C LEU A 93 8.73 9.34 5.97
N LEU A 94 9.74 9.74 6.73
CA LEU A 94 10.72 8.84 7.31
C LEU A 94 10.69 9.02 8.83
N ILE A 95 10.34 7.95 9.54
CA ILE A 95 10.28 7.90 11.00
C ILE A 95 11.45 7.05 11.49
N THR A 96 12.26 7.55 12.42
CA THR A 96 13.33 6.79 13.08
C THR A 96 12.91 6.35 14.47
N ASP A 97 13.55 5.29 14.98
CA ASP A 97 13.24 4.67 16.28
C ASP A 97 11.75 4.33 16.41
N ALA A 98 11.19 3.77 15.32
CA ALA A 98 9.77 3.58 15.17
C ALA A 98 9.27 2.38 15.99
N LYS A 99 8.10 2.54 16.62
CA LYS A 99 7.36 1.47 17.30
C LYS A 99 5.96 1.38 16.73
N LEU A 100 5.59 0.21 16.22
CA LEU A 100 4.27 -0.06 15.65
C LEU A 100 3.48 -0.94 16.63
N LYS A 101 2.25 -0.52 16.91
CA LYS A 101 1.29 -1.28 17.73
C LYS A 101 0.09 -1.64 16.90
N VAL A 102 -0.24 -2.93 16.80
CA VAL A 102 -1.33 -3.44 15.97
C VAL A 102 -2.53 -3.82 16.84
N TYR A 103 -3.71 -3.32 16.49
CA TYR A 103 -4.97 -3.54 17.21
C TYR A 103 -6.07 -3.99 16.27
N PRO A 104 -6.97 -4.92 16.64
CA PRO A 104 -6.83 -5.82 17.78
C PRO A 104 -5.79 -6.91 17.47
N GLY A 105 -5.07 -7.39 18.48
CA GLY A 105 -4.46 -8.73 18.41
C GLY A 105 -2.94 -8.85 18.38
N SER A 106 -2.13 -7.80 18.48
CA SER A 106 -0.70 -7.98 18.79
C SER A 106 -0.39 -7.60 20.24
N GLU A 107 0.03 -8.58 21.05
CA GLU A 107 0.60 -8.32 22.38
C GLU A 107 2.02 -7.74 22.29
N GLN A 108 2.68 -7.88 21.14
CA GLN A 108 4.04 -7.40 20.91
C GLN A 108 4.08 -6.16 20.04
N ASP A 109 4.81 -5.13 20.51
CA ASP A 109 5.17 -3.97 19.72
C ASP A 109 6.26 -4.36 18.70
N ILE A 110 6.13 -3.91 17.45
CA ILE A 110 7.17 -4.07 16.43
C ILE A 110 8.09 -2.85 16.49
N SER A 111 9.37 -3.05 16.78
CA SER A 111 10.38 -1.96 16.81
C SER A 111 11.21 -1.97 15.52
N LEU A 112 11.44 -0.80 14.94
CA LEU A 112 12.18 -0.59 13.69
C LEU A 112 13.13 0.60 13.84
N ASP A 113 14.37 0.48 13.34
CA ASP A 113 15.31 1.61 13.34
C ASP A 113 14.83 2.75 12.44
N ALA A 114 14.20 2.41 11.32
CA ALA A 114 13.61 3.36 10.40
C ALA A 114 12.36 2.78 9.69
N LEU A 115 11.36 3.63 9.51
CA LEU A 115 10.12 3.34 8.78
C LEU A 115 9.89 4.44 7.73
N LYS A 116 9.81 4.04 6.45
CA LYS A 116 9.37 4.91 5.37
C LYS A 116 7.87 4.73 5.13
N ILE A 117 7.11 5.83 5.18
CA ILE A 117 5.68 5.84 4.89
C ILE A 117 5.47 6.60 3.59
N ILE A 118 4.77 5.99 2.64
CA ILE A 118 4.31 6.64 1.41
C ILE A 118 2.78 6.60 1.45
N ALA A 119 2.15 7.77 1.48
CA ALA A 119 0.71 7.91 1.57
C ALA A 119 0.21 8.80 0.43
N MET A 120 -0.80 8.35 -0.28
CA MET A 120 -1.42 9.12 -1.36
C MET A 120 -2.77 9.65 -0.90
N GLN A 121 -3.05 10.91 -1.21
CA GLN A 121 -4.33 11.51 -0.87
C GLN A 121 -5.42 10.88 -1.75
N LYS A 122 -6.46 10.36 -1.09
CA LYS A 122 -7.69 9.96 -1.77
C LYS A 122 -8.41 11.23 -2.22
N GLN A 123 -8.50 11.46 -3.54
CA GLN A 123 -9.34 12.49 -4.14
C GLN A 123 -10.76 11.97 -4.36
#